data_AF-A0A7K3BF44-F1
#
_entry.id   AF-A0A7K3BF44-F1
#
_cell.length_a   1.000
_cell.length_b   1.000
_cell.length_c   1.000
_cell.angle_alpha   90.00
_cell.angle_beta   90.00
_cell.angle_gamma   90.00
#
_symmetry.space_group_name_H-M   'P 1'
#
loop_
_entity.id
_entity.type
_entity.pdbx_description
1 polymer ?
#
loop_
_entity_poly.entity_id
_entity_poly.type
_entity_poly.pdbx_seq_one_letter_code
_entity_poly.pdbx_strand_id
1 'polypeptide(L)' 'MSAPAAAVAVIRAELEDAYIAELLSRPGNVAQRVVRALERSGWTIAPTDPQNGPQTPA' A
#
# COMPACT_ATOMS: atom_id res chain seq x y z
N MET A 1 6.60 -11.22 9.55
CA MET A 1 7.71 -10.36 9.08
C MET A 1 7.37 -8.93 9.47
N SER A 2 8.13 -8.27 10.34
CA SER A 2 7.88 -6.85 10.64
C SER A 2 8.40 -6.00 9.49
N ALA A 3 7.62 -4.99 9.08
CA ALA A 3 8.12 -4.01 8.13
C ALA A 3 9.26 -3.18 8.78
N PRO A 4 10.30 -2.81 8.03
CA PRO A 4 11.34 -1.91 8.53
C PRO A 4 10.73 -0.60 9.05
N ALA A 5 11.27 -0.02 10.13
CA ALA A 5 10.73 1.19 10.76
C ALA A 5 10.56 2.37 9.77
N ALA A 6 11.47 2.50 8.80
CA ALA A 6 11.40 3.50 7.75
C ALA A 6 10.18 3.30 6.82
N ALA A 7 9.85 2.06 6.45
CA ALA A 7 8.67 1.77 5.64
C ALA A 7 7.38 2.08 6.43
N VAL A 8 7.35 1.76 7.73
CA VAL A 8 6.21 2.09 8.60
C VAL A 8 5.97 3.60 8.67
N ALA A 9 7.03 4.40 8.76
CA ALA A 9 6.92 5.86 8.79
C ALA A 9 6.31 6.42 7.50
N VAL A 10 6.71 5.91 6.33
CA VAL A 10 6.16 6.32 5.03
C VAL A 10 4.67 5.96 4.92
N ILE A 11 4.30 4.74 5.31
CA ILE A 11 2.90 4.29 5.29
C ILE A 11 2.05 5.17 6.21
N ARG A 12 2.54 5.44 7.43
CA ARG A 12 1.82 6.25 8.41
C ARG A 12 1.59 7.68 7.91
N ALA A 13 2.59 8.30 7.30
CA ALA A 13 2.45 9.64 6.74
C ALA A 13 1.35 9.72 5.67
N GLU A 14 1.28 8.75 4.75
CA GLU A 14 0.23 8.75 3.71
C GLU A 14 -1.16 8.42 4.27
N LEU A 15 -1.25 7.63 5.36
CA LEU A 15 -2.53 7.37 6.02
C LEU A 15 -3.02 8.56 6.85
N GLU A 16 -2.12 9.30 7.49
CA GLU A 16 -2.45 10.52 8.25
C GLU A 16 -2.85 11.69 7.34
N ASP A 17 -2.28 11.74 6.12
CA ASP A 17 -2.67 12.72 5.09
C ASP A 17 -4.00 12.36 4.38
N ALA A 18 -4.41 11.09 4.44
CA ALA A 18 -5.64 10.64 3.79
C ALA A 18 -6.88 11.13 4.53
N TYR A 19 -7.84 11.68 3.78
CA TYR A 19 -9.13 12.04 4.34
C TYR A 19 -9.96 10.80 4.71
N ILE A 20 -10.59 10.79 5.89
CA ILE A 20 -11.36 9.63 6.38
C ILE A 20 -12.41 9.16 5.36
N ALA A 21 -13.11 10.07 4.69
CA ALA A 21 -14.11 9.67 3.70
C ALA A 21 -13.48 9.01 2.46
N GLU A 22 -12.24 9.36 2.09
CA GLU A 22 -11.51 8.71 1.00
C GLU A 22 -11.10 7.29 1.40
N LEU A 23 -10.61 7.10 2.62
CA LEU A 23 -10.30 5.78 3.18
C LEU A 23 -11.52 4.84 3.15
N LEU A 24 -12.70 5.37 3.47
CA LEU A 24 -13.94 4.58 3.51
C LEU A 24 -14.54 4.32 2.12
N SER A 25 -14.50 5.31 1.22
CA SER A 25 -15.16 5.21 -0.09
C SER A 25 -14.26 4.66 -1.19
N ARG A 26 -12.93 4.88 -1.08
CA ARG A 26 -11.94 4.57 -2.12
C ARG A 26 -10.62 4.06 -1.49
N PRO A 27 -10.65 3.02 -0.65
CA PRO A 27 -9.44 2.51 0.02
C PRO A 27 -8.32 2.11 -0.96
N GLY A 28 -8.68 1.67 -2.17
CA GLY A 28 -7.71 1.33 -3.21
C GLY A 28 -6.85 2.51 -3.67
N ASN A 29 -7.40 3.74 -3.71
CA ASN A 29 -6.63 4.93 -4.09
C ASN A 29 -5.58 5.27 -3.03
N VAL A 30 -5.95 5.19 -1.76
CA VAL A 30 -5.02 5.42 -0.64
C VAL A 30 -3.93 4.35 -0.64
N ALA A 31 -4.27 3.08 -0.90
CA ALA A 31 -3.28 2.02 -1.04
C ALA A 31 -2.29 2.29 -2.19
N GLN A 32 -2.77 2.77 -3.35
CA GLN A 32 -1.89 3.15 -4.47
C GLN A 32 -0.97 4.33 -4.13
N ARG A 33 -1.45 5.31 -3.35
CA ARG A 33 -0.62 6.41 -2.86
C ARG A 33 0.51 5.92 -1.95
N VAL A 34 0.19 5.02 -1.03
CA VAL A 34 1.17 4.35 -0.16
C VAL A 34 2.24 3.63 -0.98
N VAL A 35 1.84 2.84 -1.97
CA VAL A 35 2.78 2.14 -2.87
C VAL A 35 3.70 3.14 -3.57
N ARG A 36 3.16 4.19 -4.16
CA ARG A 36 3.96 5.24 -4.83
C ARG A 36 4.89 5.98 -3.88
N ALA A 37 4.51 6.16 -2.61
CA ALA A 37 5.36 6.80 -1.61
C ALA A 37 6.54 5.91 -1.22
N LEU A 38 6.29 4.61 -1.07
CA LEU A 38 7.34 3.62 -0.85
C LEU A 38 8.29 3.56 -2.05
N GLU A 39 7.77 3.50 -3.28
CA GLU A 39 8.59 3.50 -4.50
C GLU A 39 9.45 4.77 -4.63
N ARG A 40 8.86 5.96 -4.38
CA ARG A 40 9.60 7.24 -4.37
C ARG A 40 10.68 7.31 -3.30
N SER A 41 10.52 6.58 -2.19
CA SER A 41 11.54 6.48 -1.14
C SER A 41 12.56 5.35 -1.37
N GLY A 42 12.53 4.73 -2.55
CA GLY A 42 13.52 3.74 -2.98
C GLY A 42 13.15 2.29 -2.68
N TRP A 43 11.93 2.02 -2.23
CA TRP A 43 11.47 0.66 -1.96
C TRP A 43 10.98 -0.01 -3.24
N THR A 44 11.39 -1.25 -3.45
CA THR A 44 10.79 -2.11 -4.47
C THR A 44 9.65 -2.89 -3.84
N ILE A 45 8.43 -2.72 -4.36
CA ILE A 45 7.26 -3.49 -3.95
C ILE A 45 7.10 -4.65 -4.92
N ALA A 46 7.20 -5.88 -4.41
CA ALA A 46 7.02 -7.09 -5.19
C ALA A 46 5.91 -7.96 -4.57
N PRO A 47 5.11 -8.66 -5.38
CA PRO A 47 4.19 -9.67 -4.87
C PRO A 47 4.97 -10.73 -4.10
N THR A 48 4.61 -10.96 -2.83
CA THR A 48 5.20 -12.04 -2.03
C THR A 48 4.56 -13.39 -2.32
N ASP A 49 3.40 -13.41 -2.97
CA ASP A 49 2.68 -14.60 -3.40
C ASP A 49 1.95 -14.32 -4.73
N PRO A 50 2.11 -15.13 -5.79
CA PRO A 50 1.35 -14.97 -7.02
C PRO A 50 -0.17 -15.22 -6.86
N GLN A 51 -0.66 -15.73 -5.72
CA GLN A 51 -2.04 -16.24 -5.61
C GLN A 51 -3.15 -15.24 -5.22
N ASN A 52 -2.89 -13.94 -5.03
CA ASN A 52 -3.95 -12.97 -4.66
C ASN A 52 -4.58 -12.20 -5.85
N GLY A 53 -4.32 -12.62 -7.08
CA GLY A 53 -5.08 -12.14 -8.26
C GLY A 53 -6.42 -12.90 -8.40
N PRO A 54 -7.44 -12.33 -9.09
CA PRO A 54 -8.70 -13.01 -9.33
C PRO A 54 -8.44 -14.38 -9.97
N GLN A 55 -8.74 -15.45 -9.24
CA GLN A 55 -8.66 -16.81 -9.77
C GLN A 55 -9.80 -16.97 -10.79
N THR A 56 -9.43 -17.09 -12.06
CA THR A 56 -10.38 -17.59 -13.07
C THR A 56 -10.50 -19.09 -12.82
N PRO A 57 -11.69 -19.63 -12.49
CA PRO A 57 -11.84 -21.07 -12.32
C PRO A 57 -11.50 -21.77 -13.64
N ALA A 58 -10.67 -22.81 -13.55
CA ALA A 58 -10.35 -23.70 -14.65
C ALA A 58 -11.55 -24.60 -15.02
#